data_AF-A0A497QQ31-F1
#
_entry.id   AF-A0A497QQ31-F1
#
_cell.length_a   1.000
_cell.length_b   1.000
_cell.length_c   1.000
_cell.angle_alpha   90.00
_cell.angle_beta   90.00
_cell.angle_gamma   90.00
#
_symmetry.space_group_name_H-M   'P 1'
#
loop_
_entity.id
_entity.type
_entity.pdbx_description
1 polymer ?
#
loop_
_entity_poly.entity_id
_entity_poly.type
_entity_poly.pdbx_seq_one_letter_code
_entity_poly.pdbx_strand_id
1 'polypeptide(L)'
;KNKKIYFRIFLSMLLVLSNFALFRSVQGWKNGSYANNPADFDCNTDYGSHDWIADAILDYLLEINANRWNWLDERREIYYVGTEAPDNSKVSFIADGQTLSGFGDTSLHHIYFYENGTVFENEDDSAIRAKLCADWAEVSINEEKWDSAAFYLGALTHYIADMSMYAHVTDNDVAPYYLNFDEHHSTIEGYVNTRTNEFDDCEEFFQLKINITQIIPQSAYNATVALAWDTFADPNPSKSFSRDSIWLHEQFFSGWALTLASRNSETNATKIAYYDRIEENLNNAISTGISVFLNIGQTIGGTLDQAADDNDTDSTNSDENSPTPKRFISFTSWELVFISFSITMFVITLNEKRKFL
;
A
#
# COMPACT_ATOMS: atom_id res chain seq x y z
N LYS A 1 16.75 11.18 55.84
CA LYS A 1 16.23 9.94 55.23
C LYS A 1 15.38 10.24 53.99
N ASN A 2 14.46 11.21 54.05
CA ASN A 2 13.51 11.51 52.97
C ASN A 2 14.15 12.09 51.69
N LYS A 3 15.22 12.90 51.80
CA LYS A 3 15.92 13.47 50.62
C LYS A 3 16.46 12.40 49.65
N LYS A 4 16.90 11.24 50.16
CA LYS A 4 17.39 10.12 49.32
C LYS A 4 16.26 9.40 48.59
N ILE A 5 15.04 9.42 49.13
CA ILE A 5 13.86 8.80 48.51
C ILE A 5 13.36 9.68 47.37
N TYR A 6 13.22 10.99 47.60
CA TYR A 6 12.82 11.94 46.55
C TYR A 6 13.82 11.99 45.40
N PHE A 7 15.13 11.92 45.68
CA PHE A 7 16.15 11.88 44.63
C PHE A 7 16.03 10.62 43.75
N ARG A 8 15.73 9.46 44.35
CA ARG A 8 15.53 8.21 43.59
C ARG A 8 14.26 8.24 42.75
N ILE A 9 13.15 8.76 43.29
CA ILE A 9 11.89 8.90 42.54
C ILE A 9 12.08 9.88 41.37
N PHE A 10 12.74 11.01 41.60
CA PHE A 10 13.04 11.98 40.55
C PHE A 10 13.92 11.39 39.45
N LEU A 11 14.97 10.63 39.81
CA LEU A 11 15.85 9.99 38.84
C LEU A 11 15.12 8.89 38.04
N SER A 12 14.25 8.10 38.68
CA SER A 12 13.41 7.11 38.00
C SER A 12 12.41 7.77 37.04
N MET A 13 11.78 8.89 37.43
CA MET A 13 10.89 9.65 36.53
C MET A 13 11.67 10.26 35.35
N LEU A 14 12.89 10.77 35.59
CA LEU A 14 13.74 11.32 34.54
C LEU A 14 14.18 10.23 33.53
N LEU A 15 14.48 9.02 34.00
CA LEU A 15 14.81 7.86 33.17
C LEU A 15 13.59 7.34 32.38
N VAL A 16 12.40 7.37 32.96
CA VAL A 16 11.17 7.01 32.23
C VAL A 16 10.87 8.09 31.17
N LEU A 17 10.95 9.37 31.52
CA LEU A 17 10.73 10.49 30.58
C LEU A 17 11.78 10.56 29.46
N SER A 18 13.02 10.10 29.69
CA SER A 18 14.04 10.04 28.63
C SER A 18 13.83 8.90 27.64
N ASN A 19 13.04 7.88 27.96
CA ASN A 19 12.69 6.80 27.02
C ASN A 19 11.48 7.15 26.13
N PHE A 20 10.59 8.06 26.56
CA PHE A 20 9.47 8.53 25.74
C PHE A 20 9.88 9.54 24.64
N ALA A 21 11.14 10.01 24.62
CA ALA A 21 11.63 11.02 23.68
C ALA A 21 12.37 10.43 22.46
N LEU A 22 12.33 9.11 22.27
CA LEU A 22 12.99 8.43 21.15
C LEU A 22 12.00 7.70 20.22
N PHE A 23 10.74 8.12 20.16
CA PHE A 23 9.90 7.77 19.03
C PHE A 23 10.42 8.54 17.82
N ARG A 24 11.31 7.89 17.05
CA ARG A 24 11.75 8.42 15.77
C ARG A 24 10.58 8.27 14.81
N SER A 25 10.25 9.39 14.15
CA SER A 25 9.38 9.35 12.99
C SER A 25 10.12 8.56 11.92
N VAL A 26 9.52 7.47 11.48
CA VAL A 26 9.96 6.69 10.33
C VAL A 26 9.05 7.17 9.21
N GLN A 27 9.58 8.00 8.31
CA GLN A 27 8.81 8.51 7.18
C GLN A 27 8.69 7.40 6.14
N GLY A 28 7.50 7.14 5.61
CA GLY A 28 7.25 6.21 4.52
C GLY A 28 7.99 6.53 3.24
N TRP A 29 7.76 5.70 2.20
CA TRP A 29 8.17 6.06 0.84
C TRP A 29 7.88 7.53 0.57
N LYS A 30 8.80 8.23 -0.10
CA LYS A 30 8.69 9.69 -0.13
C LYS A 30 7.36 10.12 -0.78
N ASN A 31 6.58 10.85 0.00
CA ASN A 31 5.51 11.72 -0.48
C ASN A 31 6.07 12.82 -1.41
N GLY A 32 5.23 13.42 -2.25
CA GLY A 32 5.65 14.54 -3.09
C GLY A 32 5.83 15.83 -2.27
N SER A 33 5.28 16.96 -2.73
CA SER A 33 5.31 18.24 -1.99
C SER A 33 4.22 18.42 -0.91
N TYR A 34 3.49 17.36 -0.56
CA TYR A 34 2.39 17.34 0.42
C TYR A 34 1.22 18.27 0.04
N ALA A 35 0.29 17.78 -0.76
CA ALA A 35 -0.99 18.45 -0.96
C ALA A 35 -1.83 18.41 0.34
N ASN A 36 -2.43 19.54 0.73
CA ASN A 36 -3.30 19.60 1.93
C ASN A 36 -4.78 19.35 1.61
N ASN A 37 -5.15 19.36 0.34
CA ASN A 37 -6.48 19.04 -0.14
C ASN A 37 -6.42 18.77 -1.66
N PRO A 38 -7.48 18.17 -2.25
CA PRO A 38 -7.49 17.82 -3.67
C PRO A 38 -7.40 19.01 -4.62
N ALA A 39 -7.93 20.18 -4.22
CA ALA A 39 -7.90 21.38 -5.07
C ALA A 39 -6.50 22.01 -5.17
N ASP A 40 -5.62 21.72 -4.20
CA ASP A 40 -4.23 22.16 -4.16
C ASP A 40 -3.27 21.12 -4.76
N PHE A 41 -3.76 19.93 -5.17
CA PHE A 41 -2.91 18.88 -5.70
C PHE A 41 -2.44 19.23 -7.12
N ASP A 42 -1.13 19.38 -7.29
CA ASP A 42 -0.48 19.50 -8.60
C ASP A 42 0.40 18.28 -8.84
N CYS A 43 -0.01 17.41 -9.77
CA CYS A 43 0.73 16.20 -10.11
C CYS A 43 2.20 16.45 -10.54
N ASN A 44 2.57 17.66 -10.94
CA ASN A 44 3.96 17.99 -11.29
C ASN A 44 4.85 18.22 -10.06
N THR A 45 4.27 18.49 -8.88
CA THR A 45 5.02 18.81 -7.66
C THR A 45 4.67 17.88 -6.51
N ASP A 46 3.40 17.49 -6.41
CA ASP A 46 2.85 16.69 -5.32
C ASP A 46 2.90 15.19 -5.56
N TYR A 47 3.16 14.73 -6.79
CA TYR A 47 3.20 13.30 -7.10
C TYR A 47 4.47 12.64 -6.55
N GLY A 48 4.29 11.63 -5.71
CA GLY A 48 5.37 10.89 -5.05
C GLY A 48 5.33 9.39 -5.29
N SER A 49 6.18 8.68 -4.55
CA SER A 49 6.29 7.21 -4.66
C SER A 49 5.02 6.48 -4.24
N HIS A 50 4.32 7.01 -3.23
CA HIS A 50 3.02 6.46 -2.82
C HIS A 50 1.96 6.62 -3.91
N ASP A 51 1.91 7.77 -4.57
CA ASP A 51 0.99 8.01 -5.67
C ASP A 51 1.29 7.11 -6.86
N TRP A 52 2.57 6.90 -7.18
CA TRP A 52 2.96 5.95 -8.22
C TRP A 52 2.49 4.52 -7.96
N ILE A 53 2.58 4.04 -6.71
CA ILE A 53 2.02 2.74 -6.32
C ILE A 53 0.50 2.75 -6.41
N ALA A 54 -0.16 3.80 -5.91
CA ALA A 54 -1.61 3.98 -5.98
C ALA A 54 -2.11 3.96 -7.42
N ASP A 55 -1.39 4.63 -8.30
CA ASP A 55 -1.69 4.75 -9.71
C ASP A 55 -1.57 3.40 -10.42
N ALA A 56 -0.47 2.69 -10.20
CA ALA A 56 -0.29 1.34 -10.75
C ALA A 56 -1.36 0.35 -10.27
N ILE A 57 -1.84 0.49 -9.04
CA ILE A 57 -2.98 -0.28 -8.53
C ILE A 57 -4.25 0.09 -9.31
N LEU A 58 -4.58 1.39 -9.39
CA LEU A 58 -5.80 1.88 -10.06
C LEU A 58 -5.82 1.50 -11.54
N ASP A 59 -4.73 1.70 -12.27
CA ASP A 59 -4.61 1.35 -13.68
C ASP A 59 -4.86 -0.14 -13.92
N TYR A 60 -4.30 -1.01 -13.08
CA TYR A 60 -4.57 -2.44 -13.18
C TYR A 60 -6.03 -2.78 -12.87
N LEU A 61 -6.62 -2.15 -11.85
CA LEU A 61 -8.03 -2.34 -11.49
C LEU A 61 -8.98 -1.91 -12.62
N LEU A 62 -8.67 -0.80 -13.30
CA LEU A 62 -9.40 -0.32 -14.47
C LEU A 62 -9.22 -1.27 -15.67
N GLU A 63 -8.01 -1.80 -15.88
CA GLU A 63 -7.74 -2.77 -16.95
C GLU A 63 -8.59 -4.04 -16.79
N ILE A 64 -8.71 -4.57 -15.57
CA ILE A 64 -9.47 -5.80 -15.33
C ILE A 64 -10.98 -5.57 -15.27
N ASN A 65 -11.46 -4.41 -14.79
CA ASN A 65 -12.89 -4.09 -14.70
C ASN A 65 -13.16 -2.59 -14.53
N ALA A 66 -13.02 -1.81 -15.60
CA ALA A 66 -13.26 -0.37 -15.61
C ALA A 66 -14.63 0.03 -15.02
N ASN A 67 -15.72 -0.67 -15.38
CA ASN A 67 -17.07 -0.34 -14.88
C ASN A 67 -17.19 -0.36 -13.36
N ARG A 68 -16.38 -1.18 -12.69
CA ARG A 68 -16.38 -1.31 -11.23
C ARG A 68 -15.52 -0.26 -10.53
N TRP A 69 -14.50 0.25 -11.21
CA TRP A 69 -13.45 1.09 -10.61
C TRP A 69 -13.43 2.52 -11.15
N ASN A 70 -14.24 2.85 -12.16
CA ASN A 70 -14.31 4.20 -12.75
C ASN A 70 -14.65 5.28 -11.72
N TRP A 71 -15.43 4.96 -10.69
CA TRP A 71 -15.75 5.91 -9.62
C TRP A 71 -14.50 6.40 -8.86
N LEU A 72 -13.47 5.54 -8.74
CA LEU A 72 -12.21 5.89 -8.10
C LEU A 72 -11.33 6.72 -9.03
N ASP A 73 -11.35 6.42 -10.33
CA ASP A 73 -10.67 7.21 -11.36
C ASP A 73 -11.22 8.64 -11.46
N GLU A 74 -12.54 8.80 -11.36
CA GLU A 74 -13.20 10.12 -11.27
C GLU A 74 -12.80 10.93 -10.02
N ARG A 75 -12.12 10.31 -9.06
CA ARG A 75 -11.70 10.88 -7.76
C ARG A 75 -10.22 10.72 -7.53
N ARG A 76 -9.44 10.59 -8.60
CA ARG A 76 -8.02 10.30 -8.58
C ARG A 76 -7.22 11.28 -7.73
N GLU A 77 -7.53 12.58 -7.76
CA GLU A 77 -6.85 13.58 -6.92
C GLU A 77 -7.16 13.40 -5.42
N ILE A 78 -8.38 12.99 -5.07
CA ILE A 78 -8.73 12.65 -3.68
C ILE A 78 -8.00 11.38 -3.24
N TYR A 79 -7.90 10.41 -4.15
CA TYR A 79 -7.17 9.17 -3.90
C TYR A 79 -5.68 9.45 -3.62
N TYR A 80 -5.03 10.29 -4.42
CA TYR A 80 -3.65 10.73 -4.18
C TYR A 80 -3.50 11.55 -2.89
N VAL A 81 -4.38 12.51 -2.61
CA VAL A 81 -4.35 13.21 -1.30
C VAL A 81 -4.56 12.25 -0.12
N GLY A 82 -5.28 11.15 -0.33
CA GLY A 82 -5.40 10.08 0.65
C GLY A 82 -4.05 9.40 0.94
N THR A 83 -3.18 9.22 -0.05
CA THR A 83 -1.84 8.63 0.15
C THR A 83 -0.96 9.51 1.03
N GLU A 84 -1.17 10.83 1.00
CA GLU A 84 -0.42 11.81 1.78
C GLU A 84 -0.88 11.88 3.25
N ALA A 85 -2.12 11.47 3.53
CA ALA A 85 -2.79 11.68 4.82
C ALA A 85 -2.08 11.08 6.05
N PRO A 86 -1.50 9.87 6.00
CA PRO A 86 -0.77 9.30 7.13
C PRO A 86 0.45 10.12 7.55
N ASP A 87 1.15 10.74 6.61
CA ASP A 87 2.31 11.58 6.88
C ASP A 87 1.97 13.06 7.11
N ASN A 88 0.83 13.51 6.59
CA ASN A 88 0.48 14.94 6.57
C ASN A 88 -0.74 15.26 7.43
N SER A 89 -0.53 15.58 8.71
CA SER A 89 -1.59 16.10 9.61
C SER A 89 -2.29 17.38 9.13
N LYS A 90 -1.77 18.08 8.12
CA LYS A 90 -2.36 19.31 7.58
C LYS A 90 -3.39 19.06 6.50
N VAL A 91 -3.52 17.83 5.99
CA VAL A 91 -4.61 17.50 5.07
C VAL A 91 -5.93 17.85 5.73
N SER A 92 -6.76 18.66 5.07
CA SER A 92 -8.07 19.06 5.58
C SER A 92 -8.96 19.57 4.47
N PHE A 93 -10.07 18.88 4.20
CA PHE A 93 -11.07 19.32 3.22
C PHE A 93 -12.45 18.72 3.52
N ILE A 94 -13.48 19.28 2.88
CA ILE A 94 -14.85 18.78 3.00
C ILE A 94 -15.13 17.86 1.81
N ALA A 95 -15.57 16.64 2.11
CA ALA A 95 -16.02 15.64 1.15
C ALA A 95 -17.24 14.92 1.73
N ASP A 96 -18.23 14.61 0.91
CA ASP A 96 -19.47 13.94 1.33
C ASP A 96 -20.16 14.55 2.58
N GLY A 97 -20.08 15.88 2.71
CA GLY A 97 -20.65 16.61 3.86
C GLY A 97 -19.90 16.45 5.19
N GLN A 98 -18.73 15.83 5.20
CA GLN A 98 -17.86 15.67 6.36
C GLN A 98 -16.47 16.27 6.13
N THR A 99 -15.79 16.65 7.20
CA THR A 99 -14.39 17.06 7.13
C THR A 99 -13.51 15.83 7.17
N LEU A 100 -12.74 15.60 6.10
CA LEU A 100 -11.64 14.65 6.09
C LEU A 100 -10.37 15.35 6.56
N SER A 101 -9.53 14.65 7.30
CA SER A 101 -8.30 15.21 7.86
C SER A 101 -7.18 14.19 7.80
N GLY A 102 -5.96 14.67 7.59
CA GLY A 102 -4.77 13.85 7.65
C GLY A 102 -4.53 13.30 9.05
N PHE A 103 -3.94 12.12 9.11
CA PHE A 103 -3.67 11.44 10.37
C PHE A 103 -2.37 11.96 10.99
N GLY A 104 -1.35 12.20 10.15
CA GLY A 104 -0.02 12.66 10.57
C GLY A 104 0.58 11.77 11.65
N ASP A 105 0.41 10.45 11.51
CA ASP A 105 0.80 9.42 12.46
C ASP A 105 2.07 8.70 12.03
N THR A 106 3.09 9.47 11.67
CA THR A 106 4.42 9.06 11.17
C THR A 106 5.22 8.10 12.08
N SER A 107 4.68 7.70 13.23
CA SER A 107 5.25 6.68 14.11
C SER A 107 4.59 5.32 13.93
N LEU A 108 3.47 5.24 13.21
CA LEU A 108 2.62 4.05 13.06
C LEU A 108 2.82 3.36 11.69
N HIS A 109 3.94 3.65 11.03
CA HIS A 109 4.23 3.24 9.65
C HIS A 109 5.08 1.97 9.59
N HIS A 110 5.15 1.20 10.68
CA HIS A 110 6.05 0.07 10.80
C HIS A 110 5.31 -1.24 11.10
N ILE A 111 5.99 -2.36 10.81
CA ILE A 111 5.67 -3.68 11.36
C ILE A 111 6.97 -4.41 11.68
N TYR A 112 7.18 -4.82 12.93
CA TYR A 112 8.41 -5.55 13.32
C TYR A 112 8.15 -7.02 13.58
N PHE A 113 9.18 -7.83 13.36
CA PHE A 113 9.12 -9.28 13.48
C PHE A 113 10.21 -9.83 14.37
N TYR A 114 9.91 -10.92 15.06
CA TYR A 114 10.91 -11.85 15.55
C TYR A 114 11.46 -12.70 14.40
N GLU A 115 12.68 -13.26 14.56
CA GLU A 115 13.30 -14.16 13.56
C GLU A 115 12.40 -15.32 13.10
N ASN A 116 11.48 -15.77 13.94
CA ASN A 116 10.58 -16.87 13.65
C ASN A 116 9.35 -16.48 12.80
N GLY A 117 9.24 -15.21 12.38
CA GLY A 117 8.13 -14.68 11.59
C GLY A 117 6.87 -14.31 12.37
N THR A 118 6.92 -14.37 13.69
CA THR A 118 5.87 -13.78 14.51
C THR A 118 6.09 -12.27 14.62
N VAL A 119 5.01 -11.51 14.48
CA VAL A 119 4.97 -10.06 14.73
C VAL A 119 5.44 -9.78 16.16
N PHE A 120 6.28 -8.76 16.33
CA PHE A 120 6.73 -8.29 17.63
C PHE A 120 5.57 -7.60 18.36
N GLU A 121 5.44 -7.84 19.67
CA GLU A 121 4.24 -7.44 20.42
C GLU A 121 3.92 -5.93 20.32
N ASN A 122 2.77 -5.60 19.72
CA ASN A 122 2.30 -4.23 19.46
C ASN A 122 3.12 -3.43 18.45
N GLU A 123 3.87 -4.09 17.59
CA GLU A 123 4.62 -3.47 16.49
C GLU A 123 4.02 -3.92 15.15
N ASP A 124 2.68 -3.85 15.04
CA ASP A 124 1.89 -4.10 13.82
C ASP A 124 1.04 -2.89 13.41
N ASP A 125 1.49 -1.70 13.82
CA ASP A 125 0.76 -0.45 13.69
C ASP A 125 0.29 -0.18 12.26
N SER A 126 1.17 -0.38 11.27
CA SER A 126 0.81 -0.16 9.86
C SER A 126 -0.29 -1.12 9.39
N ALA A 127 -0.28 -2.39 9.81
CA ALA A 127 -1.34 -3.34 9.46
C ALA A 127 -2.68 -3.01 10.14
N ILE A 128 -2.65 -2.53 11.39
CA ILE A 128 -3.84 -2.04 12.09
C ILE A 128 -4.43 -0.84 11.34
N ARG A 129 -3.58 0.09 10.91
CA ARG A 129 -3.99 1.28 10.17
C ARG A 129 -4.50 0.98 8.77
N ALA A 130 -3.84 0.09 8.03
CA ALA A 130 -4.33 -0.43 6.77
C ALA A 130 -5.73 -1.04 6.93
N LYS A 131 -5.92 -1.88 7.96
CA LYS A 131 -7.24 -2.46 8.26
C LYS A 131 -8.30 -1.39 8.53
N LEU A 132 -7.98 -0.40 9.36
CA LEU A 132 -8.91 0.67 9.70
C LEU A 132 -9.33 1.49 8.47
N CYS A 133 -8.37 1.81 7.60
CA CYS A 133 -8.65 2.52 6.34
C CYS A 133 -9.49 1.68 5.39
N ALA A 134 -9.24 0.38 5.29
CA ALA A 134 -10.07 -0.53 4.51
C ALA A 134 -11.51 -0.59 5.04
N ASP A 135 -11.70 -0.70 6.37
CA ASP A 135 -13.02 -0.69 7.00
C ASP A 135 -13.75 0.64 6.74
N TRP A 136 -13.05 1.78 6.84
CA TRP A 136 -13.63 3.09 6.56
C TRP A 136 -13.98 3.30 5.09
N ALA A 137 -13.17 2.79 4.17
CA ALA A 137 -13.48 2.79 2.75
C ALA A 137 -14.74 1.96 2.48
N GLU A 138 -14.84 0.74 3.03
CA GLU A 138 -16.00 -0.14 2.87
C GLU A 138 -17.29 0.51 3.43
N VAL A 139 -17.23 1.10 4.63
CA VAL A 139 -18.36 1.85 5.19
C VAL A 139 -18.75 3.02 4.30
N SER A 140 -17.77 3.80 3.83
CA SER A 140 -18.02 4.96 2.96
C SER A 140 -18.68 4.55 1.65
N ILE A 141 -18.23 3.46 1.03
CA ILE A 141 -18.83 2.90 -0.19
C ILE A 141 -20.28 2.46 0.07
N ASN A 142 -20.53 1.75 1.17
CA ASN A 142 -21.88 1.31 1.54
C ASN A 142 -22.84 2.49 1.84
N GLU A 143 -22.30 3.64 2.22
CA GLU A 143 -23.04 4.88 2.45
C GLU A 143 -23.04 5.81 1.21
N GLU A 144 -22.52 5.35 0.06
CA GLU A 144 -22.38 6.13 -1.18
C GLU A 144 -21.55 7.41 -1.04
N LYS A 145 -20.65 7.43 -0.06
CA LYS A 145 -19.68 8.49 0.22
C LYS A 145 -18.38 8.24 -0.56
N TRP A 146 -18.46 8.40 -1.87
CA TRP A 146 -17.40 7.99 -2.79
C TRP A 146 -16.11 8.80 -2.65
N ASP A 147 -16.20 10.09 -2.31
CA ASP A 147 -15.02 10.95 -2.09
C ASP A 147 -14.26 10.49 -0.84
N SER A 148 -14.99 10.19 0.23
CA SER A 148 -14.44 9.64 1.47
C SER A 148 -13.85 8.25 1.25
N ALA A 149 -14.51 7.41 0.45
CA ALA A 149 -13.98 6.11 0.07
C ALA A 149 -12.64 6.22 -0.67
N ALA A 150 -12.54 7.12 -1.67
CA ALA A 150 -11.30 7.37 -2.40
C ALA A 150 -10.17 7.81 -1.47
N PHE A 151 -10.46 8.73 -0.54
CA PHE A 151 -9.49 9.19 0.45
C PHE A 151 -8.96 8.05 1.33
N TYR A 152 -9.86 7.20 1.87
CA TYR A 152 -9.45 6.09 2.73
C TYR A 152 -8.74 4.97 1.96
N LEU A 153 -9.10 4.73 0.69
CA LEU A 153 -8.33 3.83 -0.17
C LEU A 153 -6.91 4.35 -0.40
N GLY A 154 -6.73 5.67 -0.53
CA GLY A 154 -5.41 6.30 -0.65
C GLY A 154 -4.57 6.06 0.59
N ALA A 155 -5.14 6.32 1.77
CA ALA A 155 -4.46 6.09 3.03
C ALA A 155 -4.14 4.60 3.26
N LEU A 156 -5.04 3.70 2.88
CA LEU A 156 -4.79 2.26 2.86
C LEU A 156 -3.56 1.92 1.98
N THR A 157 -3.48 2.48 0.78
CA THR A 157 -2.34 2.26 -0.13
C THR A 157 -1.04 2.74 0.50
N HIS A 158 -1.03 3.88 1.20
CA HIS A 158 0.16 4.37 1.90
C HIS A 158 0.70 3.35 2.90
N TYR A 159 -0.13 2.86 3.84
CA TYR A 159 0.30 1.88 4.84
C TYR A 159 0.79 0.56 4.22
N ILE A 160 0.17 0.11 3.12
CA ILE A 160 0.65 -1.06 2.36
C ILE A 160 2.01 -0.78 1.72
N ALA A 161 2.16 0.39 1.09
CA ALA A 161 3.37 0.77 0.39
C ALA A 161 4.57 0.80 1.33
N ASP A 162 4.44 1.35 2.54
CA ASP A 162 5.54 1.38 3.52
C ASP A 162 6.09 0.00 3.86
N MET A 163 5.25 -1.02 3.87
CA MET A 163 5.69 -2.39 4.16
C MET A 163 6.61 -2.99 3.10
N SER A 164 6.78 -2.30 1.96
CA SER A 164 7.78 -2.66 0.94
C SER A 164 9.13 -1.96 1.12
N MET A 165 9.23 -0.99 2.04
CA MET A 165 10.48 -0.33 2.39
C MET A 165 11.13 -1.03 3.59
N TYR A 166 12.37 -1.51 3.43
CA TYR A 166 12.99 -2.34 4.48
C TYR A 166 13.15 -1.60 5.82
N ALA A 167 13.29 -0.27 5.80
CA ALA A 167 13.42 0.53 7.01
C ALA A 167 12.14 0.55 7.85
N HIS A 168 10.99 0.22 7.28
CA HIS A 168 9.69 0.16 7.98
C HIS A 168 9.39 -1.21 8.59
N VAL A 169 10.13 -2.24 8.20
CA VAL A 169 9.88 -3.61 8.67
C VAL A 169 10.96 -4.13 9.62
N THR A 170 11.86 -3.23 10.03
CA THR A 170 13.01 -3.57 10.86
C THR A 170 13.24 -2.49 11.90
N ASP A 171 13.24 -2.87 13.17
CA ASP A 171 13.51 -1.93 14.27
C ASP A 171 15.01 -1.76 14.47
N ASN A 172 15.38 -0.56 14.94
CA ASN A 172 16.69 -0.33 15.50
C ASN A 172 16.78 -1.10 16.83
N ASP A 173 17.88 -1.82 17.04
CA ASP A 173 18.18 -2.48 18.32
C ASP A 173 17.31 -3.71 18.69
N VAL A 174 16.55 -4.31 17.75
CA VAL A 174 15.87 -5.60 17.97
C VAL A 174 16.75 -6.76 17.53
N ALA A 175 16.90 -7.74 18.42
CA ALA A 175 17.69 -8.93 18.16
C ALA A 175 17.19 -9.67 16.89
N PRO A 176 18.11 -10.19 16.07
CA PRO A 176 19.54 -10.34 16.36
C PRO A 176 20.40 -9.17 15.87
N TYR A 177 19.81 -8.14 15.27
CA TYR A 177 20.54 -7.12 14.52
C TYR A 177 20.45 -5.74 15.18
N TYR A 178 21.57 -5.28 15.73
CA TYR A 178 21.72 -3.93 16.28
C TYR A 178 22.21 -2.98 15.19
N LEU A 179 21.43 -2.86 14.11
CA LEU A 179 21.71 -1.96 12.99
C LEU A 179 20.85 -0.68 13.11
N ASN A 180 21.34 0.41 12.53
CA ASN A 180 20.62 1.68 12.45
C ASN A 180 19.95 1.78 11.08
N PHE A 181 18.76 1.20 10.94
CA PHE A 181 18.01 1.16 9.67
C PHE A 181 17.68 2.55 9.14
N ASP A 182 17.63 3.57 10.00
CA ASP A 182 17.47 4.98 9.65
C ASP A 182 18.64 5.54 8.83
N GLU A 183 19.84 4.94 8.88
CA GLU A 183 21.07 5.51 8.29
C GLU A 183 20.94 5.79 6.80
N HIS A 184 20.19 4.95 6.08
CA HIS A 184 20.05 5.01 4.63
C HIS A 184 18.62 5.28 4.17
N HIS A 185 17.68 5.30 5.11
CA HIS A 185 16.24 5.39 4.89
C HIS A 185 15.86 6.55 3.95
N SER A 186 16.06 7.79 4.38
CA SER A 186 15.75 8.99 3.58
C SER A 186 16.49 9.06 2.23
N THR A 187 17.67 8.45 2.13
CA THR A 187 18.44 8.44 0.86
C THR A 187 17.81 7.51 -0.16
N ILE A 188 17.34 6.34 0.27
CA ILE A 188 16.68 5.36 -0.60
C ILE A 188 15.33 5.88 -1.05
N GLU A 189 14.55 6.47 -0.15
CA GLU A 189 13.27 7.07 -0.50
C GLU A 189 13.43 8.23 -1.46
N GLY A 190 14.39 9.12 -1.20
CA GLY A 190 14.72 10.18 -2.15
C GLY A 190 15.15 9.62 -3.51
N TYR A 191 15.90 8.53 -3.52
CA TYR A 191 16.28 7.86 -4.76
C TYR A 191 15.09 7.28 -5.51
N VAL A 192 14.27 6.44 -4.86
CA VAL A 192 13.09 5.82 -5.49
C VAL A 192 12.15 6.91 -5.99
N ASN A 193 11.92 7.95 -5.18
CA ASN A 193 11.11 9.10 -5.56
C ASN A 193 11.58 9.75 -6.85
N THR A 194 12.88 9.94 -7.07
CA THR A 194 13.37 10.52 -8.35
C THR A 194 13.15 9.64 -9.60
N ARG A 195 12.48 8.49 -9.46
CA ARG A 195 12.07 7.59 -10.55
C ARG A 195 10.56 7.36 -10.57
N THR A 196 9.85 7.81 -9.55
CA THR A 196 8.42 7.60 -9.35
C THR A 196 7.66 8.91 -9.16
N ASN A 197 8.33 10.07 -9.23
CA ASN A 197 7.73 11.39 -9.01
C ASN A 197 7.27 12.09 -10.30
N GLU A 198 7.16 11.37 -11.40
CA GLU A 198 6.69 11.91 -12.68
C GLU A 198 5.48 11.10 -13.16
N PHE A 199 4.31 11.75 -13.19
CA PHE A 199 3.05 11.15 -13.62
C PHE A 199 3.03 10.87 -15.14
N ASP A 200 3.36 11.89 -15.96
CA ASP A 200 3.21 11.82 -17.42
C ASP A 200 4.36 11.12 -18.16
N ASP A 201 5.53 11.02 -17.54
CA ASP A 201 6.79 10.63 -18.22
C ASP A 201 7.66 9.75 -17.31
N CYS A 202 7.03 8.83 -16.55
CA CYS A 202 7.78 7.91 -15.71
C CYS A 202 8.82 7.17 -16.55
N GLU A 203 10.11 7.44 -16.31
CA GLU A 203 11.17 6.57 -16.80
C GLU A 203 10.81 5.18 -16.23
N GLU A 204 10.47 4.20 -17.08
CA GLU A 204 10.10 2.83 -16.68
C GLU A 204 11.35 2.11 -16.13
N PHE A 205 11.93 2.67 -15.08
CA PHE A 205 13.09 2.16 -14.38
C PHE A 205 12.72 0.89 -13.66
N PHE A 206 11.53 0.86 -13.04
CA PHE A 206 10.95 -0.33 -12.42
C PHE A 206 10.02 -1.02 -13.41
N GLN A 207 10.33 -2.28 -13.71
CA GLN A 207 9.44 -3.08 -14.54
C GLN A 207 8.27 -3.55 -13.68
N LEU A 208 7.08 -3.05 -13.98
CA LEU A 208 5.86 -3.52 -13.36
C LEU A 208 5.60 -4.98 -13.75
N LYS A 209 5.72 -5.87 -12.77
CA LYS A 209 5.52 -7.31 -12.89
C LYS A 209 4.42 -7.71 -11.92
N ILE A 210 3.20 -7.31 -12.26
CA ILE A 210 2.02 -7.61 -11.46
C ILE A 210 1.77 -9.12 -11.58
N ASN A 211 2.05 -9.86 -10.50
CA ASN A 211 1.86 -11.29 -10.44
C ASN A 211 0.68 -11.64 -9.53
N ILE A 212 -0.51 -11.67 -10.12
CA ILE A 212 -1.73 -12.07 -9.44
C ILE A 212 -2.05 -13.52 -9.81
N THR A 213 -1.12 -14.44 -9.56
CA THR A 213 -1.37 -15.88 -9.81
C THR A 213 -2.39 -16.47 -8.84
N GLN A 214 -2.71 -15.79 -7.74
CA GLN A 214 -3.81 -16.12 -6.85
C GLN A 214 -4.25 -14.85 -6.11
N ILE A 215 -5.44 -14.33 -6.44
CA ILE A 215 -6.15 -13.42 -5.52
C ILE A 215 -6.54 -14.28 -4.33
N ILE A 216 -5.70 -14.35 -3.31
CA ILE A 216 -6.07 -14.98 -2.05
C ILE A 216 -6.90 -13.93 -1.31
N PRO A 217 -8.19 -14.21 -0.98
CA PRO A 217 -8.97 -13.29 -0.15
C PRO A 217 -8.27 -13.13 1.19
N GLN A 218 -7.65 -11.98 1.40
CA GLN A 218 -6.98 -11.62 2.64
C GLN A 218 -7.54 -10.29 3.12
N SER A 219 -7.70 -10.15 4.43
CA SER A 219 -7.97 -8.85 5.04
C SER A 219 -6.79 -7.91 4.78
N ALA A 220 -7.04 -6.60 4.76
CA ALA A 220 -5.98 -5.60 4.64
C ALA A 220 -4.89 -5.82 5.70
N TYR A 221 -5.26 -6.15 6.94
CA TYR A 221 -4.30 -6.49 8.00
C TYR A 221 -3.37 -7.64 7.59
N ASN A 222 -3.92 -8.81 7.22
CA ASN A 222 -3.12 -10.00 6.93
C ASN A 222 -2.24 -9.81 5.70
N ALA A 223 -2.78 -9.13 4.67
CA ALA A 223 -2.05 -8.82 3.46
C ALA A 223 -0.85 -7.89 3.73
N THR A 224 -1.06 -6.88 4.59
CA THR A 224 -0.02 -5.93 5.00
C THR A 224 1.07 -6.61 5.83
N VAL A 225 0.70 -7.48 6.79
CA VAL A 225 1.67 -8.30 7.56
C VAL A 225 2.46 -9.25 6.65
N ALA A 226 1.80 -9.90 5.70
CA ALA A 226 2.46 -10.82 4.77
C ALA A 226 3.47 -10.09 3.87
N LEU A 227 3.12 -8.91 3.37
CA LEU A 227 4.04 -8.06 2.62
C LEU A 227 5.24 -7.64 3.47
N ALA A 228 4.98 -7.19 4.70
CA ALA A 228 6.04 -6.76 5.61
C ALA A 228 7.02 -7.91 5.93
N TRP A 229 6.50 -9.12 6.13
CA TRP A 229 7.33 -10.32 6.32
C TRP A 229 8.14 -10.67 5.08
N ASP A 230 7.55 -10.56 3.88
CA ASP A 230 8.29 -10.78 2.63
C ASP A 230 9.47 -9.81 2.55
N THR A 231 9.24 -8.52 2.76
CA THR A 231 10.26 -7.47 2.77
C THR A 231 11.34 -7.74 3.82
N PHE A 232 10.94 -8.10 5.04
CA PHE A 232 11.85 -8.32 6.16
C PHE A 232 12.75 -9.52 5.94
N ALA A 233 12.21 -10.68 5.53
CA ALA A 233 12.90 -11.97 5.59
C ALA A 233 13.29 -12.58 4.23
N ASP A 234 12.76 -12.07 3.10
CA ASP A 234 12.88 -12.70 1.76
C ASP A 234 12.65 -14.23 1.83
N PRO A 235 11.48 -14.71 2.31
CA PRO A 235 11.26 -16.11 2.67
C PRO A 235 11.31 -17.07 1.48
N ASN A 236 11.18 -16.55 0.25
CA ASN A 236 11.25 -17.31 -1.00
C ASN A 236 12.30 -16.68 -1.93
N PRO A 237 13.59 -16.77 -1.58
CA PRO A 237 14.61 -16.05 -2.34
C PRO A 237 14.64 -16.58 -3.78
N SER A 238 14.38 -15.70 -4.74
CA SER A 238 14.44 -16.02 -6.17
C SER A 238 15.87 -16.35 -6.65
N LYS A 239 16.87 -16.15 -5.79
CA LYS A 239 18.31 -16.32 -6.02
C LYS A 239 18.94 -17.23 -4.96
N SER A 240 20.20 -17.59 -5.16
CA SER A 240 20.95 -18.47 -4.25
C SER A 240 21.34 -17.85 -2.91
N PHE A 241 20.86 -16.64 -2.60
CA PHE A 241 21.16 -15.90 -1.37
C PHE A 241 19.94 -15.06 -0.94
N SER A 242 19.79 -14.84 0.36
CA SER A 242 18.75 -13.98 0.95
C SER A 242 19.00 -12.52 0.57
N ARG A 243 17.96 -11.81 0.15
CA ARG A 243 17.93 -10.35 -0.06
C ARG A 243 16.94 -9.71 0.93
N ASP A 244 17.05 -10.15 2.18
CA ASP A 244 16.30 -9.63 3.32
C ASP A 244 16.62 -8.15 3.64
N SER A 245 15.91 -7.61 4.62
CA SER A 245 16.07 -6.23 5.09
C SER A 245 17.51 -5.89 5.51
N ILE A 246 18.21 -6.82 6.15
CA ILE A 246 19.61 -6.64 6.57
C ILE A 246 20.51 -6.55 5.36
N TRP A 247 20.34 -7.46 4.40
CA TRP A 247 21.11 -7.44 3.17
C TRP A 247 20.91 -6.13 2.40
N LEU A 248 19.68 -5.62 2.30
CA LEU A 248 19.40 -4.31 1.69
C LEU A 248 20.05 -3.14 2.45
N HIS A 249 20.12 -3.21 3.77
CA HIS A 249 20.82 -2.22 4.57
C HIS A 249 22.35 -2.28 4.35
N GLU A 250 22.97 -3.45 4.52
CA GLU A 250 24.42 -3.64 4.43
C GLU A 250 24.98 -3.45 3.02
N GLN A 251 24.21 -3.83 1.99
CA GLN A 251 24.61 -3.65 0.60
C GLN A 251 24.24 -2.27 0.06
N PHE A 252 23.78 -1.34 0.90
CA PHE A 252 23.61 0.04 0.47
C PHE A 252 24.96 0.63 -0.01
N PHE A 253 24.96 1.28 -1.17
CA PHE A 253 26.13 1.97 -1.71
C PHE A 253 25.77 3.41 -2.08
N SER A 254 26.51 4.38 -1.56
CA SER A 254 26.29 5.79 -1.92
C SER A 254 26.56 6.04 -3.42
N GLY A 255 25.68 6.80 -4.07
CA GLY A 255 25.75 7.08 -5.52
C GLY A 255 24.72 6.34 -6.38
N TRP A 256 23.52 6.15 -5.85
CA TRP A 256 22.44 5.33 -6.40
C TRP A 256 21.92 5.69 -7.80
N ALA A 257 22.29 6.83 -8.38
CA ALA A 257 21.76 7.34 -9.65
C ALA A 257 22.11 6.43 -10.84
N LEU A 258 21.37 5.33 -11.03
CA LEU A 258 21.28 4.63 -12.29
C LEU A 258 20.07 5.17 -13.05
N THR A 259 20.30 5.56 -14.29
CA THR A 259 19.22 5.64 -15.30
C THR A 259 18.85 4.21 -15.69
N LEU A 260 17.72 4.02 -16.37
CA LEU A 260 17.36 2.70 -16.92
C LEU A 260 18.49 2.18 -17.84
N ALA A 261 19.08 3.06 -18.65
CA ALA A 261 20.24 2.73 -19.47
C ALA A 261 21.44 2.27 -18.63
N SER A 262 21.72 2.96 -17.53
CA SER A 262 22.81 2.59 -16.62
C SER A 262 22.54 1.24 -15.95
N ARG A 263 21.30 0.96 -15.50
CA ARG A 263 20.87 -0.34 -14.96
C ARG A 263 21.09 -1.46 -15.97
N ASN A 264 20.67 -1.25 -17.22
CA ASN A 264 20.82 -2.25 -18.29
C ASN A 264 22.29 -2.53 -18.65
N SER A 265 23.19 -1.58 -18.39
CA SER A 265 24.63 -1.74 -18.60
C SER A 265 25.41 -2.14 -17.35
N GLU A 266 24.75 -2.23 -16.19
CA GLU A 266 25.41 -2.60 -14.94
C GLU A 266 25.88 -4.06 -15.01
N THR A 267 27.08 -4.31 -14.51
CA THR A 267 27.70 -5.66 -14.52
C THR A 267 28.01 -6.16 -13.11
N ASN A 268 27.91 -5.29 -12.11
CA ASN A 268 28.04 -5.68 -10.71
C ASN A 268 26.79 -6.44 -10.26
N ALA A 269 26.93 -7.75 -10.07
CA ALA A 269 25.84 -8.64 -9.69
C ALA A 269 25.14 -8.24 -8.37
N THR A 270 25.88 -7.70 -7.39
CA THR A 270 25.30 -7.24 -6.12
C THR A 270 24.40 -6.04 -6.34
N LYS A 271 24.84 -5.07 -7.14
CA LYS A 271 24.01 -3.89 -7.48
C LYS A 271 22.75 -4.30 -8.22
N ILE A 272 22.87 -5.18 -9.22
CA ILE A 272 21.73 -5.68 -9.97
C ILE A 272 20.73 -6.35 -9.02
N ALA A 273 21.20 -7.24 -8.15
CA ALA A 273 20.34 -7.90 -7.17
C ALA A 273 19.67 -6.91 -6.20
N TYR A 274 20.33 -5.79 -5.89
CA TYR A 274 19.78 -4.73 -5.05
C TYR A 274 18.58 -4.08 -5.74
N TYR A 275 18.77 -3.62 -6.98
CA TYR A 275 17.69 -2.99 -7.75
C TYR A 275 16.54 -3.96 -8.00
N ASP A 276 16.85 -5.22 -8.33
CA ASP A 276 15.84 -6.26 -8.53
C ASP A 276 15.01 -6.49 -7.26
N ARG A 277 15.63 -6.40 -6.07
CA ARG A 277 14.89 -6.53 -4.81
C ARG A 277 14.02 -5.32 -4.50
N ILE A 278 14.50 -4.10 -4.73
CA ILE A 278 13.66 -2.90 -4.57
C ILE A 278 12.48 -2.93 -5.56
N GLU A 279 12.72 -3.31 -6.81
CA GLU A 279 11.65 -3.50 -7.81
C GLU A 279 10.64 -4.58 -7.37
N GLU A 280 11.12 -5.70 -6.84
CA GLU A 280 10.28 -6.78 -6.35
C GLU A 280 9.41 -6.32 -5.17
N ASN A 281 9.98 -5.59 -4.21
CA ASN A 281 9.24 -5.04 -3.09
C ASN A 281 8.12 -4.09 -3.55
N LEU A 282 8.41 -3.18 -4.49
CA LEU A 282 7.41 -2.27 -5.06
C LEU A 282 6.29 -3.04 -5.79
N ASN A 283 6.65 -4.05 -6.60
CA ASN A 283 5.68 -4.92 -7.25
C ASN A 283 4.82 -5.72 -6.27
N ASN A 284 5.41 -6.15 -5.15
CA ASN A 284 4.69 -6.84 -4.08
C ASN A 284 3.72 -5.88 -3.36
N ALA A 285 4.07 -4.62 -3.16
CA ALA A 285 3.14 -3.59 -2.65
C ALA A 285 1.94 -3.39 -3.58
N ILE A 286 2.18 -3.21 -4.88
CA ILE A 286 1.12 -3.06 -5.89
C ILE A 286 0.22 -4.29 -5.93
N SER A 287 0.80 -5.49 -5.98
CA SER A 287 0.04 -6.75 -6.00
C SER A 287 -0.79 -6.96 -4.73
N THR A 288 -0.25 -6.55 -3.57
CA THR A 288 -0.94 -6.55 -2.27
C THR A 288 -2.12 -5.58 -2.30
N GLY A 289 -1.91 -4.34 -2.73
CA GLY A 289 -2.95 -3.33 -2.88
C GLY A 289 -4.08 -3.79 -3.78
N ILE A 290 -3.77 -4.30 -4.97
CA ILE A 290 -4.77 -4.86 -5.90
C ILE A 290 -5.57 -5.98 -5.23
N SER A 291 -4.92 -6.90 -4.53
CA SER A 291 -5.60 -8.01 -3.85
C SER A 291 -6.56 -7.54 -2.77
N VAL A 292 -6.16 -6.55 -1.97
CA VAL A 292 -7.00 -5.94 -0.93
C VAL A 292 -8.18 -5.19 -1.55
N PHE A 293 -7.93 -4.38 -2.58
CA PHE A 293 -8.97 -3.63 -3.28
C PHE A 293 -9.99 -4.57 -3.94
N LEU A 294 -9.53 -5.65 -4.57
CA LEU A 294 -10.43 -6.65 -5.14
C LEU A 294 -11.32 -7.32 -4.08
N ASN A 295 -10.79 -7.56 -2.88
CA ASN A 295 -11.57 -8.07 -1.76
C ASN A 295 -12.64 -7.05 -1.30
N ILE A 296 -12.26 -5.79 -1.09
CA ILE A 296 -13.21 -4.70 -0.77
C ILE A 296 -14.29 -4.60 -1.85
N GLY A 297 -13.87 -4.60 -3.11
CA GLY A 297 -14.76 -4.55 -4.25
C GLY A 297 -15.77 -5.69 -4.29
N GLN A 298 -15.40 -6.89 -3.83
CA GLN A 298 -16.30 -8.06 -3.88
C GLN A 298 -17.50 -7.83 -2.96
N THR A 299 -17.33 -7.10 -1.86
CA THR A 299 -18.44 -6.61 -1.04
C THR A 299 -19.36 -5.67 -1.83
N ILE A 300 -18.80 -4.78 -2.65
CA ILE A 300 -19.53 -3.77 -3.44
C ILE A 300 -20.44 -4.39 -4.51
N GLY A 301 -20.02 -5.53 -5.11
CA GLY A 301 -20.78 -6.20 -6.18
C GLY A 301 -22.18 -6.64 -5.76
N GLY A 302 -22.48 -6.76 -4.46
CA GLY A 302 -23.84 -7.02 -3.98
C GLY A 302 -24.77 -5.80 -4.06
N THR A 303 -24.22 -4.59 -4.02
CA THR A 303 -24.96 -3.31 -3.93
C THR A 303 -25.02 -2.55 -5.25
N LEU A 304 -23.94 -2.52 -6.05
CA LEU A 304 -23.95 -1.82 -7.34
C LEU A 304 -24.77 -2.55 -8.42
N ASP A 305 -24.75 -3.88 -8.43
CA ASP A 305 -25.57 -4.66 -9.37
C ASP A 305 -27.07 -4.55 -9.05
N GLN A 306 -27.43 -4.32 -7.77
CA GLN A 306 -28.82 -4.05 -7.38
C GLN A 306 -29.30 -2.66 -7.79
N ALA A 307 -28.45 -1.64 -7.73
CA ALA A 307 -28.79 -0.28 -8.17
C ALA A 307 -28.94 -0.16 -9.70
N ALA A 308 -28.26 -1.03 -10.46
CA ALA A 308 -28.41 -1.11 -11.92
C ALA A 308 -29.72 -1.81 -12.33
N ASP A 309 -30.18 -2.82 -11.58
CA ASP A 309 -31.44 -3.54 -11.83
C ASP A 309 -32.68 -2.75 -11.37
N ASP A 310 -32.59 -1.93 -10.30
CA ASP A 310 -33.73 -1.17 -9.77
C ASP A 310 -34.11 0.06 -10.64
N ASN A 311 -33.30 0.42 -11.65
CA ASN A 311 -33.61 1.50 -12.60
C ASN A 311 -34.38 1.04 -13.86
N ASP A 312 -34.73 -0.25 -13.97
CA ASP A 312 -35.57 -0.78 -15.06
C ASP A 312 -36.88 -1.40 -14.53
N THR A 313 -37.67 -0.61 -13.79
CA THR A 313 -39.10 -0.93 -13.60
C THR A 313 -39.98 0.24 -14.02
N ASP A 314 -40.29 0.22 -15.32
CA ASP A 314 -41.44 0.90 -15.88
C ASP A 314 -42.73 0.48 -15.14
N SER A 315 -43.49 1.50 -14.85
CA SER A 315 -44.78 1.49 -14.18
C SER A 315 -45.84 0.65 -14.89
N THR A 316 -46.30 -0.44 -14.26
CA THR A 316 -47.73 -0.79 -14.32
C THR A 316 -48.20 -1.50 -13.05
N ASN A 317 -49.17 -0.89 -12.37
CA ASN A 317 -50.04 -1.44 -11.33
C ASN A 317 -50.57 -2.86 -11.63
N SER A 318 -50.51 -3.75 -10.65
CA SER A 318 -51.71 -4.33 -10.00
C SER A 318 -51.35 -5.28 -8.86
N ASP A 319 -52.13 -5.21 -7.79
CA ASP A 319 -52.17 -6.06 -6.60
C ASP A 319 -51.93 -7.57 -6.86
N GLU A 320 -51.18 -8.24 -5.97
CA GLU A 320 -51.67 -9.35 -5.13
C GLU A 320 -50.58 -9.97 -4.23
N ASN A 321 -50.99 -10.32 -3.01
CA ASN A 321 -50.22 -10.97 -1.95
C ASN A 321 -49.62 -12.33 -2.35
N SER A 322 -48.31 -12.52 -2.18
CA SER A 322 -47.69 -13.84 -1.86
C SER A 322 -46.20 -13.70 -1.51
N PRO A 323 -45.69 -14.27 -0.39
CA PRO A 323 -44.27 -14.31 -0.11
C PRO A 323 -43.64 -15.50 -0.85
N THR A 324 -42.85 -15.23 -1.89
CA THR A 324 -41.97 -16.23 -2.52
C THR A 324 -40.52 -16.07 -2.03
N PRO A 325 -39.76 -17.16 -1.87
CA PRO A 325 -38.44 -17.12 -1.27
C PRO A 325 -37.40 -16.57 -2.25
N LYS A 326 -36.57 -15.64 -1.77
CA LYS A 326 -35.43 -15.06 -2.49
C LYS A 326 -34.45 -16.17 -2.89
N ARG A 327 -34.20 -16.30 -4.19
CA ARG A 327 -33.21 -17.19 -4.79
C ARG A 327 -31.82 -16.61 -4.53
N PHE A 328 -31.02 -17.29 -3.71
CA PHE A 328 -29.58 -17.07 -3.68
C PHE A 328 -28.98 -17.60 -4.99
N ILE A 329 -28.33 -16.73 -5.75
CA ILE A 329 -27.46 -17.16 -6.85
C ILE A 329 -26.12 -17.49 -6.20
N SER A 330 -25.85 -18.78 -6.02
CA SER A 330 -24.50 -19.24 -5.66
C SER A 330 -23.68 -19.36 -6.93
N PHE A 331 -22.58 -18.63 -7.02
CA PHE A 331 -21.57 -18.85 -8.05
C PHE A 331 -20.99 -20.27 -7.91
N THR A 332 -21.05 -21.05 -8.99
CA THR A 332 -20.49 -22.41 -9.01
C THR A 332 -19.02 -22.38 -9.40
N SER A 333 -18.25 -23.36 -8.94
CA SER A 333 -16.79 -23.49 -9.08
C SER A 333 -16.24 -23.50 -10.51
N TRP A 334 -17.07 -23.34 -11.54
CA TRP A 334 -16.68 -23.32 -12.94
C TRP A 334 -16.29 -21.92 -13.46
N GLU A 335 -16.78 -20.84 -12.84
CA GLU A 335 -16.45 -19.48 -13.28
C GLU A 335 -15.06 -19.02 -12.81
N LEU A 336 -14.60 -19.52 -11.66
CA LEU A 336 -13.21 -19.32 -11.19
C LEU A 336 -12.16 -19.97 -12.12
N VAL A 337 -12.53 -21.04 -12.83
CA VAL A 337 -11.65 -21.72 -13.79
C VAL A 337 -11.49 -20.90 -15.07
N PHE A 338 -12.53 -20.18 -15.51
CA PHE A 338 -12.46 -19.33 -16.70
C PHE A 338 -11.61 -18.07 -16.50
N ILE A 339 -11.62 -17.50 -15.28
CA ILE A 339 -10.76 -16.37 -14.93
C ILE A 339 -9.28 -16.82 -14.95
N SER A 340 -8.96 -17.98 -14.37
CA SER A 340 -7.59 -18.52 -14.35
C SER A 340 -7.05 -18.86 -15.76
N PHE A 341 -7.89 -19.38 -16.65
CA PHE A 341 -7.47 -19.73 -18.02
C PHE A 341 -7.25 -18.48 -18.90
N SER A 342 -8.02 -17.42 -18.70
CA SER A 342 -7.90 -16.17 -19.46
C SER A 342 -6.64 -15.39 -19.07
N ILE A 343 -6.25 -15.43 -17.79
CA ILE A 343 -5.00 -14.80 -17.28
C ILE A 343 -3.75 -15.46 -17.89
N THR A 344 -3.74 -16.79 -18.03
CA THR A 344 -2.56 -17.52 -18.55
C THR A 344 -2.29 -17.24 -20.04
N MET A 345 -3.34 -17.05 -20.86
CA MET A 345 -3.19 -16.69 -22.28
C MET A 345 -2.78 -15.22 -22.49
N PHE A 346 -3.14 -14.32 -21.57
CA PHE A 346 -2.82 -12.90 -21.69
C PHE A 346 -1.35 -12.60 -21.35
N VAL A 347 -0.78 -13.26 -20.33
CA VAL A 347 0.64 -13.15 -19.96
C VAL A 347 1.58 -13.57 -21.11
N ILE A 348 1.18 -14.57 -21.91
CA ILE A 348 1.95 -15.01 -23.09
C ILE A 348 1.91 -13.95 -24.20
N THR A 349 0.78 -13.26 -24.37
CA THR A 349 0.59 -12.29 -25.46
C THR A 349 1.32 -10.95 -25.19
N LEU A 350 1.40 -10.52 -23.93
CA LEU A 350 2.17 -9.32 -23.53
C LEU A 350 3.68 -9.51 -23.69
N ASN A 351 4.19 -10.72 -23.46
CA ASN A 351 5.62 -11.03 -23.57
C ASN A 351 6.11 -11.13 -25.03
N GLU A 352 5.20 -11.37 -25.98
CA GLU A 352 5.49 -11.39 -27.43
C GLU A 352 5.43 -9.99 -28.06
N LYS A 353 4.50 -9.12 -27.61
CA LYS A 353 4.42 -7.73 -28.12
C LYS A 353 5.55 -6.82 -27.60
N ARG A 354 6.05 -7.04 -26.38
CA ARG A 354 7.16 -6.24 -25.81
C ARG A 354 8.57 -6.57 -26.34
N LYS A 355 8.70 -7.56 -27.24
CA LYS A 355 9.99 -7.88 -27.91
C LYS A 355 10.16 -7.19 -29.28
N PHE A 356 9.16 -6.43 -29.72
CA PHE A 356 9.11 -5.82 -31.05
C PHE A 356 9.04 -4.28 -31.05
N LEU A 357 9.11 -3.67 -29.87
CA LEU A 357 9.42 -2.25 -29.66
C LEU A 357 10.72 -2.18 -28.86
#